data_AF-A0A316E006-F1
#
_entry.id   AF-A0A316E006-F1
#
_cell.length_a   1.000
_cell.length_b   1.000
_cell.length_c   1.000
_cell.angle_alpha   90.00
_cell.angle_beta   90.00
_cell.angle_gamma   90.00
#
_symmetry.space_group_name_H-M   'P 1'
#
loop_
_entity.id
_entity.type
_entity.pdbx_description
1 polymer ?
#
loop_
_entity_poly.entity_id
_entity_poly.type
_entity_poly.pdbx_seq_one_letter_code
_entity_poly.pdbx_strand_id
1 'polypeptide(L)' 'MDFDFKKYHIRSINASSAEERATINQELKDYYASLSKEEQHEFNTQLQTFLAREMGRLKTDYEAIKAGGMIDDN' A
#
# COMPACT_ATOMS: atom_id res chain seq x y z
N MET A 1 -12.95 2.85 12.27
CA MET A 1 -13.04 1.97 11.09
C MET A 1 -11.80 1.10 11.01
N ASP A 2 -11.95 -0.21 10.82
CA ASP A 2 -10.84 -1.16 10.63
C ASP A 2 -10.85 -1.63 9.17
N PHE A 3 -10.03 -1.01 8.31
CA PHE A 3 -9.93 -1.38 6.89
C PHE A 3 -8.57 -1.99 6.59
N ASP A 4 -8.57 -3.21 6.04
CA ASP A 4 -7.35 -3.95 5.75
C ASP A 4 -6.74 -3.55 4.39
N PHE A 5 -6.04 -2.41 4.39
CA PHE A 5 -5.28 -1.93 3.22
C PHE A 5 -4.25 -2.94 2.73
N LYS A 6 -3.65 -3.72 3.65
CA LYS A 6 -2.62 -4.70 3.33
C LYS A 6 -3.17 -5.84 2.47
N LYS A 7 -4.39 -6.31 2.77
CA LYS A 7 -5.07 -7.34 1.96
C LYS A 7 -5.28 -6.88 0.52
N TYR A 8 -5.76 -5.65 0.32
CA TYR A 8 -5.97 -5.10 -1.02
C TYR A 8 -4.64 -4.87 -1.75
N HIS A 9 -3.62 -4.38 -1.05
CA HIS A 9 -2.29 -4.19 -1.62
C HIS A 9 -1.67 -5.50 -2.09
N ILE A 10 -1.69 -6.55 -1.27
CA ILE A 10 -1.17 -7.89 -1.62
C ILE A 10 -1.95 -8.48 -2.79
N ARG A 11 -3.29 -8.38 -2.80
CA ARG A 11 -4.11 -8.83 -3.94
C ARG A 11 -3.73 -8.10 -5.23
N SER A 12 -3.52 -6.78 -5.15
CA SER A 12 -3.15 -5.96 -6.32
C SER A 12 -1.75 -6.29 -6.85
N ILE A 13 -0.80 -6.60 -5.97
CA ILE A 13 0.55 -7.07 -6.37
C ILE A 13 0.46 -8.43 -7.05
N ASN A 14 -0.28 -9.37 -6.47
CA ASN A 14 -0.40 -10.75 -6.94
C ASN A 14 -1.35 -10.91 -8.14
N ALA A 15 -2.07 -9.85 -8.53
CA ALA A 15 -2.93 -9.86 -9.70
C ALA A 15 -2.10 -10.15 -10.96
N SER A 16 -2.47 -11.21 -11.68
CA SER A 16 -1.72 -11.71 -12.83
C SER A 16 -1.98 -10.88 -14.09
N SER A 17 -3.04 -10.07 -14.08
CA SER A 17 -3.50 -9.27 -15.22
C SER A 17 -3.87 -7.84 -14.84
N ALA A 18 -3.90 -6.95 -15.83
CA ALA A 18 -4.37 -5.58 -15.66
C ALA A 18 -5.88 -5.52 -15.33
N GLU A 19 -6.67 -6.45 -15.86
CA GLU A 19 -8.11 -6.57 -15.58
C GLU A 19 -8.37 -6.95 -14.12
N GLU A 20 -7.62 -7.88 -13.54
CA GLU A 20 -7.74 -8.20 -12.12
C GLU A 20 -7.39 -7.00 -11.23
N ARG A 21 -6.33 -6.25 -11.57
CA ARG A 21 -5.99 -5.00 -10.86
C ARG A 21 -7.10 -3.96 -10.99
N ALA A 22 -7.72 -3.85 -12.17
CA ALA A 22 -8.83 -2.94 -12.40
C ALA A 22 -10.04 -3.32 -11.54
N THR A 23 -10.38 -4.60 -11.44
CA THR A 23 -11.44 -5.12 -10.57
C THR A 23 -11.16 -4.81 -9.10
N ILE A 24 -9.94 -5.07 -8.61
CA ILE A 24 -9.56 -4.77 -7.22
C ILE A 24 -9.64 -3.26 -6.93
N ASN A 25 -9.21 -2.43 -7.88
CA ASN A 25 -9.32 -0.98 -7.76
C ASN A 25 -10.79 -0.52 -7.78
N GLN A 26 -11.65 -1.19 -8.53
CA GLN A 26 -13.07 -0.89 -8.56
C GLN A 26 -13.74 -1.27 -7.24
N GLU A 27 -13.46 -2.45 -6.68
CA GLU A 27 -13.91 -2.86 -5.34
C GLU A 27 -13.55 -1.81 -4.26
N LEU A 28 -12.32 -1.29 -4.31
CA LEU A 28 -11.84 -0.23 -3.42
C LEU A 28 -12.61 1.08 -3.59
N LYS A 29 -12.88 1.50 -4.83
CA LYS A 29 -13.64 2.72 -5.14
C LYS A 29 -15.09 2.60 -4.70
N ASP A 30 -15.71 1.45 -4.94
CA ASP A 30 -17.11 1.19 -4.59
C ASP A 30 -17.26 1.17 -3.06
N TYR A 31 -16.31 0.56 -2.36
CA TYR A 31 -16.27 0.61 -0.91
C TYR A 31 -16.15 2.05 -0.41
N TYR A 32 -15.19 2.83 -0.92
CA TYR A 32 -15.03 4.24 -0.56
C TYR A 32 -16.30 5.06 -0.81
N ALA A 33 -16.99 4.82 -1.93
CA ALA A 33 -18.24 5.49 -2.26
C ALA A 33 -19.41 5.12 -1.32
N SER A 34 -19.37 3.94 -0.71
CA SER A 34 -20.38 3.50 0.28
C SER A 34 -20.21 4.15 1.66
N LEU A 35 -19.04 4.74 1.93
CA LEU A 35 -18.73 5.35 3.22
C LEU A 35 -19.38 6.73 3.39
N SER A 36 -19.77 7.06 4.62
CA SER A 36 -20.15 8.43 4.98
C SER A 36 -18.95 9.39 4.86
N LYS A 37 -19.21 10.71 4.88
CA LYS A 37 -18.13 11.71 4.78
C LYS A 37 -17.10 11.61 5.91
N GLU A 38 -17.54 11.29 7.12
CA GLU A 38 -16.67 11.10 8.28
C GLU A 38 -15.79 9.85 8.11
N GLU A 39 -16.38 8.75 7.64
CA GLU A 39 -15.65 7.51 7.34
C GLU A 39 -14.70 7.66 6.15
N GLN A 40 -15.08 8.41 5.12
CA GLN A 40 -14.19 8.73 3.99
C GLN A 40 -12.96 9.51 4.47
N HIS A 41 -13.14 10.47 5.39
CA HIS A 41 -12.03 11.20 5.96
C HIS A 41 -11.10 10.29 6.77
N GLU A 42 -11.67 9.43 7.62
CA GLU A 42 -10.89 8.45 8.39
C GLU A 42 -10.17 7.45 7.46
N PHE A 43 -10.85 6.96 6.43
CA PHE A 43 -10.28 6.07 5.41
C PHE A 43 -9.10 6.72 4.69
N ASN A 44 -9.24 7.98 4.25
CA ASN A 44 -8.14 8.70 3.59
C ASN A 44 -6.93 8.89 4.51
N THR A 45 -7.17 9.18 5.79
CA THR A 45 -6.10 9.33 6.79
C THR A 45 -5.35 8.01 6.98
N GLN A 46 -6.08 6.89 7.08
CA GLN A 46 -5.48 5.56 7.21
C GLN A 46 -4.75 5.13 5.93
N LEU A 47 -5.30 5.42 4.74
CA LEU A 47 -4.66 5.14 3.45
C LEU A 47 -3.34 5.89 3.31
N GLN A 48 -3.31 7.19 3.62
CA GLN A 48 -2.08 7.99 3.60
C GLN A 48 -1.03 7.43 4.56
N THR A 49 -1.44 7.05 5.78
CA THR A 49 -0.56 6.44 6.77
C THR A 49 0.01 5.11 6.27
N PHE A 50 -0.82 4.28 5.66
CA PHE A 50 -0.41 3.00 5.08
C PHE A 50 0.59 3.20 3.94
N LEU A 51 0.31 4.09 2.99
CA LEU A 51 1.19 4.40 1.86
C LEU A 51 2.53 4.99 2.33
N ALA A 52 2.51 5.92 3.30
CA ALA A 52 3.73 6.48 3.86
C ALA A 52 4.61 5.41 4.53
N ARG A 53 3.98 4.43 5.20
CA ARG A 53 4.68 3.31 5.83
C ARG A 53 5.26 2.33 4.82
N GLU A 54 4.53 2.03 3.75
CA GLU A 54 5.03 1.19 2.65
C GLU A 54 6.18 1.85 1.88
N MET A 55 6.02 3.12 1.50
CA MET A 55 7.06 3.89 0.81
C MET A 55 8.29 4.10 1.71
N GLY A 56 8.09 4.30 3.01
CA GLY A 56 9.16 4.37 4.00
C GLY A 56 9.96 3.07 4.07
N ARG A 57 9.29 1.91 4.09
CA ARG A 57 9.95 0.60 4.02
C ARG A 57 10.75 0.41 2.74
N LEU A 58 10.19 0.73 1.58
CA LEU A 58 10.90 0.60 0.29
C LEU A 58 12.20 1.41 0.26
N LYS A 59 12.20 2.62 0.83
CA LYS A 59 13.42 3.43 0.95
C LYS A 59 14.42 2.80 1.92
N THR A 60 13.97 2.35 3.09
CA THR A 60 14.84 1.71 4.08
C THR A 60 15.44 0.40 3.59
N ASP A 61 14.67 -0.45 2.91
CA ASP A 61 15.16 -1.73 2.37
C ASP A 61 16.18 -1.50 1.25
N TYR A 62 15.99 -0.49 0.39
CA TYR A 62 16.98 -0.09 -0.62
C TYR A 62 18.27 0.45 0.00
N GLU A 63 18.19 1.28 1.04
CA GLU A 63 19.37 1.80 1.74
C GLU A 63 20.09 0.72 2.54
N ALA A 64 19.37 -0.25 3.13
CA ALA A 64 19.95 -1.37 3.85
C ALA A 64 20.72 -2.33 2.92
N ILE A 65 20.20 -2.60 1.72
CA ILE A 65 20.91 -3.40 0.70
C ILE A 65 22.15 -2.64 0.20
N LYS A 66 22.05 -1.32 0.00
CA LYS A 66 23.19 -0.50 -0.41
C LYS A 66 24.27 -0.41 0.68
N ALA A 67 23.87 -0.31 1.95
CA ALA A 67 24.80 -0.27 3.08
C ALA A 67 25.41 -1.65 3.39
N GLY A 68 24.65 -2.74 3.22
CA GLY A 68 25.13 -4.12 3.43
C GLY A 68 26.01 -4.66 2.30
N GLY A 69 26.06 -4.00 1.15
CA GLY A 69 26.95 -4.31 0.02
C GLY A 69 28.33 -3.65 0.08
N MET A 70 28.57 -2.79 1.07
CA MET A 70 29.89 -2.20 1.33
C MET A 70 30.50 -2.88 2.56
N ILE A 71 30.89 -4.15 2.43
CA ILE A 71 32.00 -4.66 3.23
C ILE A 71 33.24 -4.04 2.61
N ASP A 72 33.67 -2.96 3.27
CA ASP A 72 34.95 -2.29 3.08
C ASP A 72 36.06 -3.35 3.28
N ASP A 73 36.69 -3.74 2.19
CA ASP A 73 37.95 -4.49 2.18
C ASP A 73 39.05 -3.46 2.46
N ASN A 74 39.37 -3.25 3.74
CA ASN A 74 40.59 -2.58 4.19
C ASN A 74 41.01 -3.02 5.60
#